data_AF-A0A1B9N5A5-F1
#
_entry.id   AF-A0A1B9N5A5-F1
#
_cell.length_a   1.000
_cell.length_b   1.000
_cell.length_c   1.000
_cell.angle_alpha   90.00
_cell.angle_beta   90.00
_cell.angle_gamma   90.00
#
_symmetry.space_group_name_H-M   'P 1'
#
loop_
_entity.id
_entity.type
_entity.pdbx_description
1 polymer ?
#
loop_
_entity_poly.entity_id
_entity_poly.type
_entity_poly.pdbx_seq_one_letter_code
_entity_poly.pdbx_strand_id
1 'polypeptide(L)'
;MLLKKISVLVCASSFSCISFAQTNNMQDETNKVIDTFLQCDNQFFVQLSKHQESISQYVDLATTPDNVTYIPVESIQQTDKNKVMFKKPFQYHGLKIIGYQNIYIPTALSGQFFYWGFIVDNKQDEIRNALSNINWMQYSTSAYIANPKIFDRKSKSKTWEDDIYAIDGVIARFGTINKALYLESFSNNQNSIFCSIQGDLEKETILTIRPDLKPIIEKQETERQERIKAYQEKKQKEKQQSHPQINSTETNSKDGDNI
;
A
#
# COMPACT_ATOMS: atom_id res chain seq x y z
N MET A 1 -24.85 -68.78 49.44
CA MET A 1 -23.43 -68.36 49.39
C MET A 1 -23.00 -68.20 47.94
N LEU A 2 -22.52 -67.00 47.60
CA LEU A 2 -21.59 -66.65 46.50
C LEU A 2 -22.02 -66.82 45.02
N LEU A 3 -22.63 -65.75 44.50
CA LEU A 3 -22.47 -65.22 43.14
C LEU A 3 -21.10 -64.52 43.00
N LYS A 4 -20.29 -64.88 41.99
CA LYS A 4 -19.07 -64.16 41.53
C LYS A 4 -18.70 -64.72 40.14
N LYS A 5 -18.35 -63.99 39.07
CA LYS A 5 -18.19 -62.57 38.75
C LYS A 5 -18.25 -62.46 37.21
N ILE A 6 -18.98 -61.48 36.68
CA ILE A 6 -18.80 -60.95 35.32
C ILE A 6 -17.90 -59.72 35.48
N SER A 7 -16.77 -59.66 34.77
CA SER A 7 -15.93 -58.47 34.75
C SER A 7 -15.96 -57.86 33.36
N VAL A 8 -16.51 -56.66 33.30
CA VAL A 8 -16.80 -55.85 32.12
C VAL A 8 -15.53 -55.15 31.63
N LEU A 9 -15.39 -55.09 30.31
CA LEU A 9 -14.38 -54.36 29.54
C LEU A 9 -14.79 -52.88 29.42
N VAL A 10 -14.00 -51.94 29.97
CA VAL A 10 -14.05 -50.51 29.61
C VAL A 10 -12.65 -49.90 29.78
N CYS A 11 -11.96 -49.63 28.68
CA CYS A 11 -10.87 -48.64 28.66
C CYS A 11 -11.31 -47.52 27.74
N ALA A 12 -11.82 -46.46 28.35
CA ALA A 12 -12.27 -45.25 27.69
C ALA A 12 -11.06 -44.43 27.22
N SER A 13 -11.13 -44.04 25.95
CA SER A 13 -10.33 -43.04 25.27
C SER A 13 -10.32 -41.71 26.03
N SER A 14 -9.12 -41.28 26.44
CA SER A 14 -8.87 -39.95 27.01
C SER A 14 -7.87 -39.20 26.12
N PHE A 15 -8.36 -38.64 25.01
CA PHE A 15 -7.66 -37.59 24.27
C PHE A 15 -8.64 -36.45 24.08
N SER A 16 -8.62 -35.46 24.96
CA SER A 16 -9.38 -34.22 24.77
C SER A 16 -8.70 -33.04 25.47
N CYS A 17 -8.48 -32.01 24.65
CA CYS A 17 -8.42 -30.59 24.99
C CYS A 17 -7.11 -30.01 25.55
N ILE A 18 -6.17 -29.67 24.65
CA ILE A 18 -5.16 -28.60 24.89
C ILE A 18 -5.38 -27.38 23.95
N SER A 19 -6.38 -27.40 23.07
CA SER A 19 -6.43 -26.45 21.94
C SER A 19 -7.04 -25.06 22.20
N PHE A 20 -7.48 -24.71 23.41
CA PHE A 20 -8.22 -23.45 23.64
C PHE A 20 -7.36 -22.24 24.06
N ALA A 21 -6.12 -22.44 24.52
CA ALA A 21 -5.26 -21.32 24.94
C ALA A 21 -4.56 -20.62 23.75
N GLN A 22 -4.29 -21.35 22.66
CA GLN A 22 -3.57 -20.82 21.50
C GLN A 22 -4.42 -19.89 20.63
N THR A 23 -5.74 -20.13 20.55
CA THR A 23 -6.64 -19.36 19.68
C THR A 23 -6.87 -17.93 20.18
N ASN A 24 -7.02 -17.74 21.49
CA ASN A 24 -7.27 -16.42 22.08
C ASN A 24 -6.05 -15.50 21.97
N ASN A 25 -4.84 -16.06 22.17
CA ASN A 25 -3.60 -15.31 22.02
C ASN A 25 -3.40 -14.88 20.57
N MET A 26 -3.57 -15.80 19.61
CA MET A 26 -3.38 -15.49 18.19
C MET A 26 -4.35 -14.41 17.67
N GLN A 27 -5.59 -14.42 18.17
CA GLN A 27 -6.59 -13.40 17.82
C GLN A 27 -6.19 -12.01 18.34
N ASP A 28 -5.72 -11.91 19.59
CA ASP A 28 -5.22 -10.66 20.18
C ASP A 28 -4.05 -10.08 19.38
N GLU A 29 -3.14 -10.93 18.93
CA GLU A 29 -1.99 -10.54 18.12
C GLU A 29 -2.41 -10.01 16.73
N THR A 30 -3.38 -10.65 16.07
CA THR A 30 -3.92 -10.12 14.79
C THR A 30 -4.67 -8.80 14.98
N ASN A 31 -5.39 -8.64 16.10
CA ASN A 31 -6.14 -7.40 16.38
C ASN A 31 -5.19 -6.21 16.50
N LYS A 32 -4.06 -6.35 17.22
CA LYS A 32 -3.04 -5.28 17.36
C LYS A 32 -2.53 -4.75 16.03
N VAL A 33 -2.37 -5.63 15.05
CA VAL A 33 -1.96 -5.24 13.68
C VAL A 33 -3.04 -4.42 12.99
N ILE A 34 -4.31 -4.80 13.13
CA ILE A 34 -5.42 -4.05 12.52
C ILE A 34 -5.68 -2.73 13.26
N ASP A 35 -5.61 -2.72 14.60
CA ASP A 35 -5.77 -1.50 15.41
C ASP A 35 -4.77 -0.41 15.00
N THR A 36 -3.52 -0.79 14.76
CA THR A 36 -2.48 0.14 14.30
C THR A 36 -2.59 0.48 12.82
N PHE A 37 -3.07 -0.44 11.98
CA PHE A 37 -3.43 -0.13 10.61
C PHE A 37 -4.43 1.05 10.52
N LEU A 38 -5.47 1.07 11.36
CA LEU A 38 -6.50 2.11 11.33
C LEU A 38 -5.99 3.52 11.64
N GLN A 39 -4.74 3.68 12.09
CA GLN A 39 -4.09 4.97 12.34
C GLN A 39 -3.44 5.59 11.08
N CYS A 40 -3.32 4.82 9.99
CA CYS A 40 -2.74 5.25 8.73
C CYS A 40 -1.35 5.90 8.87
N ASP A 41 -0.47 5.18 9.57
CA ASP A 41 0.93 5.54 9.75
C ASP A 41 1.85 4.30 9.75
N ASN A 42 3.12 4.50 10.09
CA ASN A 42 4.11 3.44 10.05
C ASN A 42 3.98 2.40 11.18
N GLN A 43 3.15 2.63 12.20
CA GLN A 43 3.00 1.69 13.31
C GLN A 43 2.40 0.37 12.84
N PHE A 44 1.62 0.38 11.76
CA PHE A 44 1.16 -0.83 11.08
C PHE A 44 2.32 -1.77 10.76
N PHE A 45 3.37 -1.29 10.10
CA PHE A 45 4.51 -2.12 9.70
C PHE A 45 5.34 -2.59 10.90
N VAL A 46 5.40 -1.77 11.95
CA VAL A 46 6.04 -2.13 13.22
C VAL A 46 5.29 -3.28 13.89
N GLN A 47 3.96 -3.19 14.01
CA GLN A 47 3.15 -4.27 14.59
C GLN A 47 3.14 -5.51 13.70
N LEU A 48 3.12 -5.34 12.38
CA LEU A 48 3.19 -6.45 11.43
C LEU A 48 4.50 -7.24 11.59
N SER A 49 5.63 -6.56 11.80
CA SER A 49 6.90 -7.20 12.08
C SER A 49 6.89 -7.94 13.43
N LYS A 50 6.39 -7.28 14.48
CA LYS A 50 6.28 -7.86 15.82
C LYS A 50 5.39 -9.10 15.87
N HIS A 51 4.32 -9.13 15.09
CA HIS A 51 3.30 -10.18 15.07
C HIS A 51 3.37 -11.04 13.80
N GLN A 52 4.53 -11.08 13.12
CA GLN A 52 4.69 -11.75 11.83
C GLN A 52 4.31 -13.24 11.88
N GLU A 53 4.61 -13.95 12.98
CA GLU A 53 4.33 -15.38 13.10
C GLU A 53 2.82 -15.64 13.05
N SER A 54 2.03 -14.85 13.75
CA SER A 54 0.56 -14.94 13.75
C SER A 54 -0.02 -14.59 12.39
N ILE A 55 0.49 -13.54 11.74
CA ILE A 55 -0.02 -13.08 10.45
C ILE A 55 0.37 -14.01 9.29
N SER A 56 1.55 -14.64 9.36
CA SER A 56 2.09 -15.52 8.29
C SER A 56 1.20 -16.73 7.97
N GLN A 57 0.33 -17.11 8.90
CA GLN A 57 -0.66 -18.18 8.73
C GLN A 57 -1.78 -17.80 7.75
N TYR A 58 -2.02 -16.51 7.54
CA TYR A 58 -3.10 -15.98 6.71
C TYR A 58 -2.57 -15.47 5.37
N VAL A 59 -1.38 -14.88 5.36
CA VAL A 59 -0.79 -14.29 4.15
C VAL A 59 0.73 -14.42 4.18
N ASP A 60 1.36 -14.51 3.02
CA ASP A 60 2.81 -14.45 2.94
C ASP A 60 3.30 -13.03 3.27
N LEU A 61 4.40 -12.95 3.99
CA LEU A 61 5.04 -11.69 4.37
C LEU A 61 6.40 -11.60 3.71
N ALA A 62 6.79 -10.38 3.37
CA ALA A 62 8.12 -10.05 2.87
C ALA A 62 8.77 -9.02 3.79
N THR A 63 10.09 -8.93 3.72
CA THR A 63 10.88 -7.99 4.51
C THR A 63 11.80 -7.22 3.59
N THR A 64 11.83 -5.89 3.74
CA THR A 64 12.77 -5.03 3.01
C THR A 64 14.20 -5.21 3.53
N PRO A 65 15.24 -4.75 2.81
CA PRO A 65 16.62 -4.76 3.32
C PRO A 65 16.81 -4.05 4.67
N ASP A 66 15.93 -3.09 4.99
CA ASP A 66 15.96 -2.34 6.25
C ASP A 66 15.08 -2.99 7.35
N ASN A 67 14.74 -4.28 7.21
CA ASN A 67 13.93 -5.05 8.16
C ASN A 67 12.49 -4.54 8.34
N VAL A 68 11.90 -3.93 7.31
CA VAL A 68 10.47 -3.55 7.33
C VAL A 68 9.65 -4.73 6.82
N THR A 69 8.80 -5.30 7.66
CA THR A 69 7.86 -6.37 7.28
C THR A 69 6.62 -5.78 6.61
N TYR A 70 6.19 -6.36 5.50
CA TYR A 70 5.01 -5.92 4.74
C TYR A 70 4.29 -7.09 4.06
N ILE A 71 3.06 -6.84 3.62
CA ILE A 71 2.28 -7.78 2.79
C ILE A 71 2.57 -7.45 1.32
N PRO A 72 3.30 -8.32 0.58
CA PRO A 72 3.61 -8.07 -0.82
C PRO A 72 2.38 -8.26 -1.72
N VAL A 73 2.34 -7.48 -2.79
CA VAL A 73 1.46 -7.69 -3.95
C VAL A 73 2.32 -7.76 -5.20
N GLU A 74 1.85 -8.42 -6.26
CA GLU A 74 2.65 -8.59 -7.48
C GLU A 74 2.96 -7.24 -8.14
N SER A 75 2.01 -6.30 -8.14
CA SER A 75 2.24 -4.94 -8.62
C SER A 75 1.28 -3.94 -8.00
N ILE A 76 1.80 -2.87 -7.41
CA ILE A 76 0.96 -1.78 -6.87
C ILE A 76 0.31 -0.92 -7.96
N GLN A 77 0.75 -1.04 -9.23
CA GLN A 77 0.27 -0.22 -10.35
C GLN A 77 -0.77 -0.93 -11.22
N GLN A 78 -0.80 -2.26 -11.23
CA GLN A 78 -1.70 -3.06 -12.08
C GLN A 78 -2.93 -3.50 -11.27
N THR A 79 -4.12 -3.07 -11.68
CA THR A 79 -5.38 -3.24 -10.93
C THR A 79 -5.74 -4.69 -10.59
N ASP A 80 -5.37 -5.64 -11.43
CA ASP A 80 -5.58 -7.07 -11.24
C ASP A 80 -4.54 -7.72 -10.32
N LYS A 81 -3.42 -7.03 -10.07
CA LYS A 81 -2.22 -7.54 -9.37
C LYS A 81 -1.85 -6.75 -8.11
N ASN A 82 -2.64 -5.73 -7.78
CA ASN A 82 -2.46 -4.87 -6.62
C ASN A 82 -3.05 -5.44 -5.33
N LYS A 83 -3.32 -6.76 -5.30
CA LYS A 83 -4.03 -7.43 -4.22
C LYS A 83 -3.54 -8.85 -4.02
N VAL A 84 -3.75 -9.33 -2.80
CA VAL A 84 -3.54 -10.73 -2.42
C VAL A 84 -4.70 -11.19 -1.56
N MET A 85 -5.30 -12.32 -1.91
CA MET A 85 -6.31 -12.97 -1.07
C MET A 85 -5.62 -13.84 -0.03
N PHE A 86 -6.14 -13.86 1.19
CA PHE A 86 -5.55 -14.63 2.28
C PHE A 86 -5.83 -16.12 2.10
N LYS A 87 -4.88 -16.95 2.55
CA LYS A 87 -4.94 -18.43 2.57
C LYS A 87 -6.20 -18.92 3.29
N LYS A 88 -6.60 -18.20 4.33
CA LYS A 88 -7.83 -18.37 5.11
C LYS A 88 -8.23 -17.00 5.68
N PRO A 89 -9.52 -16.75 5.98
CA PRO A 89 -9.93 -15.52 6.63
C PRO A 89 -9.48 -15.47 8.10
N PHE A 90 -9.34 -14.27 8.66
CA PHE A 90 -9.34 -14.06 10.11
C PHE A 90 -10.44 -13.08 10.52
N GLN A 91 -10.80 -13.13 11.80
CA GLN A 91 -11.83 -12.29 12.38
C GLN A 91 -11.19 -11.04 12.99
N TYR A 92 -11.91 -9.92 13.03
CA TYR A 92 -11.50 -8.71 13.73
C TYR A 92 -12.76 -7.95 14.14
N HIS A 93 -13.10 -7.90 15.44
CA HIS A 93 -14.35 -7.34 15.95
C HIS A 93 -15.62 -7.81 15.19
N GLY A 94 -15.68 -9.08 14.82
CA GLY A 94 -16.79 -9.67 14.05
C GLY A 94 -16.73 -9.41 12.53
N LEU A 95 -15.69 -8.73 12.06
CA LEU A 95 -15.40 -8.54 10.64
C LEU A 95 -14.53 -9.67 10.11
N LYS A 96 -14.82 -10.13 8.90
CA LYS A 96 -14.10 -11.21 8.22
C LYS A 96 -13.11 -10.62 7.23
N ILE A 97 -11.84 -10.57 7.62
CA ILE A 97 -10.76 -10.10 6.76
C ILE A 97 -10.33 -11.21 5.81
N ILE A 98 -10.35 -10.94 4.50
CA ILE A 98 -10.14 -11.95 3.45
C ILE A 98 -8.98 -11.64 2.51
N GLY A 99 -8.41 -10.44 2.56
CA GLY A 99 -7.32 -10.07 1.68
C GLY A 99 -6.70 -8.74 2.02
N TYR A 100 -5.73 -8.36 1.20
CA TYR A 100 -5.01 -7.10 1.30
C TYR A 100 -4.83 -6.49 -0.09
N GLN A 101 -4.79 -5.17 -0.14
CA GLN A 101 -4.58 -4.37 -1.35
C GLN A 101 -3.50 -3.32 -1.09
N ASN A 102 -2.71 -3.02 -2.11
CA ASN A 102 -1.69 -1.98 -2.11
C ASN A 102 -1.63 -1.35 -3.50
N ILE A 103 -2.06 -0.10 -3.60
CA ILE A 103 -2.38 0.58 -4.85
C ILE A 103 -1.55 1.86 -4.93
N TYR A 104 -0.98 2.11 -6.11
CA TYR A 104 -0.34 3.36 -6.46
C TYR A 104 -0.95 3.90 -7.75
N ILE A 105 -1.48 5.12 -7.68
CA ILE A 105 -2.02 5.85 -8.81
C ILE A 105 -1.16 7.10 -9.04
N PRO A 106 -0.31 7.13 -10.07
CA PRO A 106 0.37 8.34 -10.48
C PRO A 106 -0.61 9.27 -11.20
N THR A 107 -0.67 10.53 -10.81
CA THR A 107 -1.41 11.55 -11.56
C THR A 107 -0.46 12.64 -12.03
N ALA A 108 -0.65 13.13 -13.26
CA ALA A 108 0.26 14.12 -13.84
C ALA A 108 0.17 15.49 -13.12
N LEU A 109 -0.99 15.84 -12.57
CA LEU A 109 -1.29 17.18 -12.03
C LEU A 109 -1.78 17.18 -10.58
N SER A 110 -2.25 16.04 -10.06
CA SER A 110 -2.85 15.94 -8.72
C SER A 110 -1.91 15.27 -7.69
N GLY A 111 -0.67 14.99 -8.10
CA GLY A 111 0.33 14.33 -7.27
C GLY A 111 0.27 12.80 -7.31
N GLN A 112 0.80 12.19 -6.25
CA GLN A 112 0.88 10.74 -6.08
C GLN A 112 -0.21 10.28 -5.13
N PHE A 113 -0.78 9.09 -5.35
CA PHE A 113 -1.81 8.51 -4.49
C PHE A 113 -1.42 7.09 -4.14
N PHE A 114 -1.22 6.84 -2.84
CA PHE A 114 -0.97 5.49 -2.32
C PHE A 114 -2.14 5.09 -1.44
N TYR A 115 -2.70 3.91 -1.72
CA TYR A 115 -3.71 3.28 -0.89
C TYR A 115 -3.21 1.91 -0.44
N TRP A 116 -3.46 1.54 0.80
CA TRP A 116 -3.17 0.20 1.29
C TRP A 116 -4.14 -0.20 2.36
N GLY A 117 -4.46 -1.49 2.44
CA GLY A 117 -5.39 -1.94 3.45
C GLY A 117 -6.04 -3.26 3.11
N PHE A 118 -7.12 -3.55 3.83
CA PHE A 118 -7.68 -4.89 3.92
C PHE A 118 -9.00 -5.00 3.16
N ILE A 119 -9.20 -6.15 2.52
CA ILE A 119 -10.47 -6.56 1.92
C ILE A 119 -11.26 -7.30 3.00
N VAL A 120 -12.50 -6.90 3.20
CA VAL A 120 -13.42 -7.38 4.23
C VAL A 120 -14.68 -7.92 3.59
N ASP A 121 -15.08 -9.12 4.00
CA ASP A 121 -16.27 -9.83 3.52
C ASP A 121 -17.51 -9.48 4.37
N ASN A 122 -17.80 -8.19 4.43
CA ASN A 122 -18.90 -7.61 5.22
C ASN A 122 -19.50 -6.43 4.47
N LYS A 123 -20.76 -6.10 4.79
CA LYS A 123 -21.43 -4.89 4.28
C LYS A 123 -20.86 -3.64 4.94
N GLN A 124 -20.95 -2.49 4.26
CA GLN A 124 -20.44 -1.21 4.81
C GLN A 124 -21.05 -0.87 6.18
N ASP A 125 -22.36 -1.07 6.36
CA ASP A 125 -23.01 -0.80 7.65
C ASP A 125 -22.50 -1.71 8.77
N GLU A 126 -22.22 -2.99 8.47
CA GLU A 126 -21.64 -3.93 9.45
C GLU A 126 -20.23 -3.49 9.86
N ILE A 127 -19.42 -3.05 8.89
CA ILE A 127 -18.07 -2.53 9.13
C ILE A 127 -18.10 -1.29 10.01
N ARG A 128 -18.95 -0.31 9.70
CA ARG A 128 -19.07 0.90 10.51
C ARG A 128 -19.59 0.61 11.93
N ASN A 129 -20.51 -0.34 12.07
CA ASN A 129 -21.02 -0.73 13.38
C ASN A 129 -19.94 -1.41 14.23
N ALA A 130 -19.15 -2.31 13.63
CA ALA A 130 -18.02 -2.96 14.31
C ALA A 130 -16.92 -1.95 14.68
N LEU A 131 -16.71 -0.93 13.86
CA LEU A 131 -15.73 0.15 14.06
C LEU A 131 -16.40 1.46 14.49
N SER A 132 -17.32 1.37 15.45
CA SER A 132 -18.13 2.50 15.93
C SER A 132 -17.35 3.58 16.66
N ASN A 133 -16.12 3.28 17.08
CA ASN A 133 -15.16 4.26 17.62
C ASN A 133 -14.55 5.16 16.54
N ILE A 134 -14.70 4.82 15.26
CA ILE A 134 -14.23 5.62 14.14
C ILE A 134 -15.37 6.54 13.70
N ASN A 135 -15.09 7.84 13.61
CA ASN A 135 -16.05 8.82 13.11
C ASN A 135 -16.10 8.79 11.57
N TRP A 136 -16.89 7.87 11.03
CA TRP A 136 -17.11 7.73 9.60
C TRP A 136 -17.97 8.87 9.05
N MET A 137 -17.44 9.59 8.09
CA MET A 137 -18.14 10.62 7.32
C MET A 137 -18.43 10.09 5.93
N GLN A 138 -19.64 10.35 5.42
CA GLN A 138 -19.95 10.00 4.04
C GLN A 138 -19.08 10.86 3.10
N TYR A 139 -18.31 10.19 2.26
CA TYR A 139 -17.40 10.85 1.32
C TYR A 139 -18.04 10.95 -0.07
N SER A 140 -18.63 9.85 -0.55
CA SER A 140 -19.38 9.79 -1.80
C SER A 140 -20.65 8.92 -1.66
N THR A 141 -21.32 8.62 -2.77
CA THR A 141 -22.48 7.71 -2.76
C THR A 141 -22.13 6.28 -2.35
N SER A 142 -20.87 5.87 -2.50
CA SER A 142 -20.40 4.50 -2.22
C SER A 142 -19.17 4.43 -1.32
N ALA A 143 -18.73 5.54 -0.74
CA ALA A 143 -17.52 5.61 0.06
C ALA A 143 -17.72 6.42 1.34
N TYR A 144 -17.02 6.00 2.39
CA TYR A 144 -16.87 6.74 3.64
C TYR A 144 -15.40 7.05 3.90
N ILE A 145 -15.15 8.15 4.60
CA ILE A 145 -13.82 8.57 5.02
C ILE A 145 -13.82 8.81 6.54
N ALA A 146 -12.67 8.64 7.17
CA ALA A 146 -12.47 8.96 8.57
C ALA A 146 -11.08 9.53 8.82
N ASN A 147 -10.97 10.34 9.88
CA ASN A 147 -9.74 10.97 10.36
C ASN A 147 -8.90 11.64 9.25
N PRO A 148 -9.49 12.45 8.34
CA PRO A 148 -8.72 13.07 7.29
C PRO A 148 -7.76 14.11 7.90
N LYS A 149 -6.50 14.04 7.47
CA LYS A 149 -5.43 14.95 7.88
C LYS A 149 -4.76 15.58 6.68
N ILE A 150 -4.32 16.83 6.84
CA ILE A 150 -3.55 17.57 5.84
C ILE A 150 -2.22 18.03 6.43
N PHE A 151 -1.18 18.01 5.61
CA PHE A 151 0.14 18.55 5.91
C PHE A 151 0.50 19.57 4.83
N ASP A 152 0.68 20.82 5.24
CA ASP A 152 1.11 21.90 4.35
C ASP A 152 2.64 22.04 4.40
N ARG A 153 3.31 21.67 3.31
CA ARG A 153 4.77 21.76 3.19
C ARG A 153 5.28 23.19 3.27
N LYS A 154 4.44 24.20 3.09
CA LYS A 154 4.79 25.63 3.23
C LYS A 154 4.41 26.22 4.58
N SER A 155 3.65 25.50 5.43
CA SER A 155 3.31 25.97 6.77
C SER A 155 4.54 26.10 7.65
N LYS A 156 4.49 27.05 8.59
CA LYS A 156 5.51 27.25 9.63
C LYS A 156 5.48 26.12 10.66
N SER A 157 4.28 25.67 11.01
CA SER A 157 4.08 24.49 11.85
C SER A 157 4.13 23.27 10.94
N LYS A 158 5.25 22.53 10.94
CA LYS A 158 5.40 21.29 10.16
C LYS A 158 4.66 20.14 10.85
N THR A 159 3.34 20.26 10.93
CA THR A 159 2.47 19.33 11.68
C THR A 159 1.29 18.90 10.82
N TRP A 160 0.77 17.71 11.10
CA TRP A 160 -0.51 17.25 10.53
C TRP A 160 -1.66 17.96 11.24
N GLU A 161 -2.59 18.50 10.45
CA GLU A 161 -3.79 19.19 10.91
C GLU A 161 -5.04 18.44 10.43
N ASP A 162 -6.19 18.67 11.07
CA ASP A 162 -7.46 18.13 10.58
C ASP A 162 -7.81 18.72 9.21
N ASP A 163 -8.16 17.85 8.27
CA ASP A 163 -8.55 18.28 6.93
C ASP A 163 -10.07 18.39 6.81
N ILE A 164 -10.58 19.59 7.10
CA ILE A 164 -12.00 19.92 6.97
C ILE A 164 -12.47 20.02 5.51
N TYR A 165 -11.56 19.91 4.54
CA TYR A 165 -11.83 19.98 3.10
C TYR A 165 -11.66 18.64 2.39
N ALA A 166 -11.58 17.53 3.13
CA ALA A 166 -11.57 16.18 2.59
C ALA A 166 -12.95 15.78 2.03
N ILE A 167 -13.28 16.38 0.89
CA ILE A 167 -14.55 16.23 0.18
C ILE A 167 -14.26 15.56 -1.17
N ASP A 168 -15.16 14.68 -1.60
CA ASP A 168 -15.03 13.98 -2.87
C ASP A 168 -14.94 14.94 -4.07
N GLY A 169 -14.10 14.57 -5.05
CA GLY A 169 -13.84 15.36 -6.24
C GLY A 169 -12.98 16.61 -6.05
N VAL A 170 -12.58 16.97 -4.82
CA VAL A 170 -11.72 18.13 -4.57
C VAL A 170 -10.25 17.71 -4.51
N ILE A 171 -9.46 18.19 -5.47
CA ILE A 171 -8.02 17.93 -5.50
C ILE A 171 -7.34 18.80 -4.44
N ALA A 172 -6.46 18.17 -3.65
CA ALA A 172 -5.63 18.85 -2.68
C ALA A 172 -4.80 19.97 -3.33
N ARG A 173 -4.62 21.06 -2.58
CA ARG A 173 -3.83 22.21 -3.06
C ARG A 173 -2.38 21.78 -3.31
N PHE A 174 -1.78 22.25 -4.40
CA PHE A 174 -0.35 22.00 -4.65
C PHE A 174 0.52 22.43 -3.44
N GLY A 175 1.49 21.58 -3.07
CA GLY A 175 2.29 21.74 -1.86
C GLY A 175 1.66 21.18 -0.58
N THR A 176 0.48 20.55 -0.65
CA THR A 176 -0.10 19.83 0.50
C THR A 176 -0.11 18.32 0.27
N ILE A 177 -0.14 17.60 1.38
CA ILE A 177 -0.24 16.14 1.44
C ILE A 177 -1.43 15.81 2.34
N ASN A 178 -2.24 14.83 1.95
CA ASN A 178 -3.42 14.42 2.69
C ASN A 178 -3.32 12.92 3.01
N LYS A 179 -3.88 12.52 4.15
CA LYS A 179 -4.04 11.11 4.50
C LYS A 179 -5.37 10.90 5.19
N ALA A 180 -5.99 9.76 4.98
CA ALA A 180 -7.23 9.40 5.67
C ALA A 180 -7.43 7.88 5.65
N LEU A 181 -8.43 7.44 6.42
CA LEU A 181 -8.99 6.09 6.33
C LEU A 181 -10.22 6.12 5.41
N TYR A 182 -10.32 5.19 4.48
CA TYR A 182 -11.41 5.04 3.53
C TYR A 182 -12.10 3.70 3.75
N LEU A 183 -13.41 3.68 3.50
CA LEU A 183 -14.23 2.47 3.38
C LEU A 183 -14.94 2.53 2.03
N GLU A 184 -14.57 1.63 1.12
CA GLU A 184 -15.03 1.62 -0.27
C GLU A 184 -15.50 0.24 -0.70
N SER A 185 -16.41 0.20 -1.67
CA SER A 185 -16.85 -1.07 -2.28
C SER A 185 -15.74 -1.74 -3.07
N PHE A 186 -15.52 -3.04 -2.83
CA PHE A 186 -14.56 -3.86 -3.57
C PHE A 186 -15.25 -4.76 -4.60
N SER A 187 -16.26 -5.51 -4.15
CA SER A 187 -17.08 -6.39 -4.98
C SER A 187 -18.44 -6.62 -4.31
N ASN A 188 -19.30 -7.48 -4.85
CA ASN A 188 -20.62 -7.74 -4.25
C ASN A 188 -20.48 -8.17 -2.78
N ASN A 189 -21.01 -7.34 -1.86
CA ASN A 189 -20.94 -7.51 -0.40
C ASN A 189 -19.51 -7.55 0.20
N GLN A 190 -18.50 -7.14 -0.56
CA GLN A 190 -17.13 -7.00 -0.07
C GLN A 190 -16.69 -5.55 -0.14
N ASN A 191 -16.00 -5.11 0.89
CA ASN A 191 -15.52 -3.74 0.99
C ASN A 191 -14.04 -3.74 1.32
N SER A 192 -13.37 -2.67 0.95
CA SER A 192 -11.99 -2.43 1.33
C SER A 192 -11.93 -1.29 2.34
N ILE A 193 -11.17 -1.53 3.40
CA ILE A 193 -10.78 -0.49 4.34
C ILE A 193 -9.35 -0.09 3.97
N PHE A 194 -9.14 1.13 3.53
CA PHE A 194 -7.85 1.64 3.07
C PHE A 194 -7.34 2.76 3.94
N CYS A 195 -6.06 2.75 4.23
CA CYS A 195 -5.34 3.97 4.50
C CYS A 195 -4.87 4.59 3.19
N SER A 196 -4.88 5.92 3.12
CA SER A 196 -4.33 6.67 2.00
C SER A 196 -3.21 7.61 2.44
N ILE A 197 -2.30 7.88 1.52
CA ILE A 197 -1.46 9.08 1.55
C ILE A 197 -1.36 9.62 0.12
N GLN A 198 -1.69 10.89 -0.06
CA GLN A 198 -1.85 11.48 -1.38
C GLN A 198 -1.43 12.94 -1.47
N GLY A 199 -1.15 13.43 -2.68
CA GLY A 199 -0.82 14.82 -2.97
C GLY A 199 0.64 15.02 -3.38
N ASP A 200 1.21 16.16 -3.00
CA ASP A 200 2.56 16.59 -3.40
C ASP A 200 3.66 15.93 -2.54
N LEU A 201 3.78 14.62 -2.72
CA LEU A 201 4.59 13.71 -1.92
C LEU A 201 6.08 13.73 -2.30
N GLU A 202 6.92 14.04 -1.32
CA GLU A 202 8.38 13.83 -1.37
C GLU A 202 8.73 12.43 -0.85
N LYS A 203 9.82 11.85 -1.37
CA LYS A 203 10.29 10.50 -1.01
C LYS A 203 10.40 10.31 0.50
N GLU A 204 11.03 11.25 1.17
CA GLU A 204 11.26 11.22 2.61
C GLU A 204 9.93 11.18 3.37
N THR A 205 8.94 11.97 2.92
CA THR A 205 7.61 11.97 3.53
C THR A 205 6.90 10.64 3.32
N ILE A 206 6.97 10.06 2.11
CA ILE A 206 6.40 8.74 1.83
C ILE A 206 6.98 7.71 2.79
N LEU A 207 8.31 7.68 2.95
CA LEU A 207 8.99 6.66 3.76
C LEU A 207 8.73 6.80 5.27
N THR A 208 8.31 7.96 5.77
CA THR A 208 7.89 8.11 7.18
C THR A 208 6.59 7.37 7.49
N ILE A 209 5.71 7.18 6.50
CA ILE A 209 4.38 6.56 6.64
C ILE A 209 4.36 5.16 6.02
N ARG A 210 5.06 4.99 4.90
CA ARG A 210 5.15 3.79 4.06
C ARG A 210 6.60 3.35 3.88
N PRO A 211 7.29 2.95 4.96
CA PRO A 211 8.68 2.50 4.89
C PRO A 211 8.85 1.24 4.01
N ASP A 212 7.77 0.47 3.81
CA ASP A 212 7.72 -0.69 2.92
C ASP A 212 7.96 -0.35 1.44
N LEU A 213 7.71 0.90 1.03
CA LEU A 213 7.84 1.32 -0.37
C LEU A 213 9.28 1.63 -0.78
N LYS A 214 10.24 1.66 0.14
CA LYS A 214 11.64 2.03 -0.18
C LYS A 214 12.23 1.24 -1.34
N PRO A 215 12.15 -0.11 -1.39
CA PRO A 215 12.72 -0.87 -2.51
C PRO A 215 12.02 -0.56 -3.84
N ILE A 216 10.72 -0.27 -3.81
CA ILE A 216 9.93 0.06 -5.00
C ILE A 216 10.35 1.43 -5.54
N ILE A 217 10.46 2.43 -4.66
CA ILE A 217 10.85 3.79 -5.01
C ILE A 217 12.28 3.80 -5.60
N GLU A 218 13.23 3.13 -4.95
CA GLU A 218 14.62 3.08 -5.41
C GLU A 218 14.75 2.37 -6.77
N LYS A 219 13.99 1.30 -6.99
CA LYS A 219 13.90 0.63 -8.29
C LYS A 219 13.36 1.58 -9.37
N GLN A 220 12.25 2.26 -9.10
CA GLN A 220 11.65 3.22 -10.04
C GLN A 220 12.57 4.40 -10.37
N GLU A 221 13.30 4.89 -9.38
CA GLU A 221 14.31 5.95 -9.57
C GLU A 221 15.44 5.47 -10.46
N THR A 222 15.97 4.26 -10.22
CA THR A 222 17.03 3.67 -11.03
C THR A 222 16.59 3.51 -12.49
N GLU A 223 15.43 2.90 -12.72
CA GLU A 223 14.85 2.74 -14.06
C GLU A 223 14.62 4.10 -14.74
N ARG A 224 14.21 5.14 -13.99
CA ARG A 224 14.06 6.49 -14.53
C ARG A 224 15.40 7.09 -14.96
N GLN A 225 16.45 6.94 -14.15
CA GLN A 225 17.79 7.44 -14.50
C GLN A 225 18.34 6.76 -15.74
N GLU A 226 18.16 5.44 -15.86
CA GLU A 226 18.55 4.67 -17.04
C GLU A 226 17.82 5.17 -18.30
N ARG A 227 16.51 5.41 -18.22
CA ARG A 227 15.73 5.99 -19.34
C ARG A 227 16.22 7.39 -19.72
N ILE A 228 16.52 8.24 -18.75
CA ILE A 228 17.05 9.58 -19.00
C ILE A 228 18.41 9.51 -19.69
N LYS A 229 19.32 8.67 -19.19
CA LYS A 229 20.64 8.45 -19.78
C LYS A 229 20.54 7.95 -21.23
N ALA A 230 19.70 6.93 -21.47
CA ALA A 230 19.47 6.41 -22.82
C ALA A 230 18.90 7.48 -23.77
N TYR A 231 17.98 8.33 -23.29
CA TYR A 231 17.45 9.45 -24.07
C TYR A 231 18.54 10.48 -24.40
N GLN A 232 19.39 10.84 -23.45
CA GLN A 232 20.49 11.79 -23.65
C GLN A 232 21.52 11.26 -24.66
N GLU A 233 21.91 10.00 -24.54
CA GLU A 233 22.82 9.34 -25.49
C GLU A 233 22.25 9.31 -26.91
N LYS A 234 20.94 9.01 -27.04
CA LYS A 234 20.24 9.07 -28.33
C LYS A 234 20.29 10.48 -28.93
N LYS A 235 20.01 11.51 -28.12
CA LYS A 235 20.08 12.92 -28.55
C LYS A 235 21.48 13.37 -28.96
N GLN A 236 22.53 12.87 -28.30
CA GLN A 236 23.92 13.16 -28.68
C GLN A 236 24.28 12.53 -30.02
N LYS A 237 23.88 11.27 -30.27
CA LYS A 237 24.08 10.59 -31.56
C LYS A 237 23.34 11.29 -32.71
N GLU A 238 22.08 11.72 -32.48
CA GLU A 238 21.30 12.51 -33.44
C GLU A 238 21.99 13.85 -33.78
N LYS A 239 22.60 14.53 -32.80
CA LYS A 239 23.34 15.77 -33.03
C LYS A 239 24.64 15.56 -33.81
N GLN A 240 25.35 14.46 -33.56
CA GLN A 240 26.59 14.12 -34.30
C GLN A 240 26.31 13.72 -35.75
N GLN A 241 25.17 13.10 -36.04
CA GLN A 241 24.76 12.76 -37.42
C GLN A 241 24.18 13.93 -38.22
N SER A 242 23.77 15.03 -37.56
CA SER A 242 23.14 16.20 -38.20
C SER A 242 24.11 17.36 -38.47
N HIS A 243 25.43 17.15 -38.36
CA HIS A 243 26.45 18.03 -38.96
C HIS A 243 27.09 17.35 -40.18
N PRO A 244 26.60 17.59 -41.41
CA PRO A 244 27.38 17.32 -42.61
C PRO A 244 28.54 18.32 -42.70
N GLN A 245 29.74 17.85 -43.06
CA GLN A 245 30.87 18.69 -43.43
C GLN A 245 30.43 19.78 -44.42
N ILE A 246 30.53 21.04 -44.01
CA ILE A 246 30.60 22.16 -44.96
C ILE A 246 31.98 22.03 -45.62
N ASN A 247 32.04 21.36 -46.77
CA ASN A 247 33.19 21.47 -47.65
C ASN A 247 33.22 22.91 -48.17
N SER A 248 34.26 23.63 -47.76
CA SER A 248 34.63 24.94 -48.27
C SER A 248 34.86 24.86 -49.78
N THR A 249 34.06 25.62 -50.52
CA THR A 249 34.28 25.95 -51.93
C THR A 249 35.59 26.73 -52.04
N GLU A 250 36.65 26.12 -52.57
CA GLU A 250 37.79 26.86 -53.12
C GLU A 250 37.48 27.24 -54.57
N THR A 251 36.98 28.46 -54.74
CA THR A 251 36.92 29.15 -56.02
C THR A 251 38.33 29.64 -56.36
N ASN A 252 39.05 28.92 -57.22
CA ASN A 252 40.20 29.49 -57.93
C ASN A 252 39.70 30.10 -59.24
N SER A 253 39.47 31.42 -59.20
CA SER A 253 39.42 32.27 -60.38
C SER A 253 40.70 33.10 -60.39
N LYS A 254 41.52 32.91 -61.42
CA LYS A 254 42.40 33.94 -61.98
C LYS A 254 42.63 33.64 -63.45
N ASP A 255 41.89 34.39 -64.25
CA ASP A 255 42.26 35.11 -65.47
C ASP A 255 43.18 34.48 -66.52
N GLY A 256 42.75 34.63 -67.79
CA GLY A 256 43.38 34.07 -68.97
C GLY A 256 44.52 34.91 -69.55
N ASP A 257 45.15 34.38 -70.61
CA ASP A 257 45.49 35.14 -71.81
C ASP A 257 45.97 34.23 -72.95
N ASN A 258 45.29 34.38 -74.09
CA ASN A 258 45.75 34.44 -75.49
C ASN A 258 46.80 33.48 -76.11
N ILE A 259 46.41 33.04 -77.33
CA ILE A 259 47.09 32.36 -78.46
C ILE A 259 47.05 30.82 -78.45
#